data_AF-A0A1R4K208-F1
#
_entry.id   AF-A0A1R4K208-F1
#
_cell.length_a   1.000
_cell.length_b   1.000
_cell.length_c   1.000
_cell.angle_alpha   90.00
_cell.angle_beta   90.00
_cell.angle_gamma   90.00
#
_symmetry.space_group_name_H-M   'P 1'
#
loop_
_entity.id
_entity.type
_entity.pdbx_description
1 polymer ?
#
loop_
_entity_poly.entity_id
_entity_poly.type
_entity_poly.pdbx_seq_one_letter_code
_entity_poly.pdbx_strand_id
1 'polypeptide(L)' 'MTGDRKGQHSIRVNDQWRICFVRTDAGPENVIIEDYH' A
#
# COMPACT_ATOMS: atom_id res chain seq x y z
N MET A 1 1.19 -0.62 19.25
CA MET A 1 0.08 -1.55 19.01
C MET A 1 0.14 -1.93 17.55
N THR A 2 0.62 -3.14 17.28
CA THR A 2 0.91 -3.69 15.95
C THR A 2 -0.42 -3.96 15.24
N GLY A 3 -0.95 -2.92 14.58
CA GLY A 3 -2.29 -2.95 13.99
C GLY A 3 -2.40 -3.99 12.87
N ASP A 4 -3.38 -4.87 13.04
CA ASP A 4 -3.80 -5.96 12.15
C ASP A 4 -4.07 -5.54 10.70
N ARG A 5 -3.02 -5.45 9.89
CA ARG A 5 -3.13 -5.51 8.42
C ARG A 5 -2.11 -6.49 7.86
N LYS A 6 -2.23 -7.76 8.25
CA LYS A 6 -1.51 -8.87 7.60
C LYS A 6 -1.86 -8.86 6.12
N GLY A 7 -0.96 -8.33 5.27
CA GLY A 7 -1.07 -8.37 3.81
C GLY A 7 -1.12 -7.01 3.10
N GLN A 8 -1.30 -5.89 3.81
CA GLN A 8 -1.29 -4.57 3.16
C GLN A 8 0.11 -3.97 3.16
N HIS A 9 0.65 -3.75 1.96
CA HIS A 9 1.96 -3.16 1.70
C HIS A 9 1.81 -1.73 1.20
N SER A 10 2.81 -0.88 1.51
CA SER A 10 2.90 0.45 0.92
C SER A 10 4.28 0.70 0.31
N ILE A 11 4.30 1.31 -0.87
CA ILE A 11 5.51 1.75 -1.56
C ILE A 11 5.46 3.27 -1.65
N ARG A 12 6.56 3.91 -1.23
CA ARG A 12 6.75 5.34 -1.41
C ARG A 12 7.40 5.57 -2.76
N VAL A 13 6.74 6.34 -3.63
CA VAL A 13 7.25 6.63 -4.99
C VAL A 13 8.11 7.89 -4.97
N ASN A 14 7.69 8.92 -4.24
CA ASN A 14 8.48 10.12 -3.93
C ASN A 14 7.91 10.79 -2.67
N ASP A 15 8.31 12.02 -2.39
CA ASP A 15 7.84 12.76 -1.21
C ASP A 15 6.33 13.03 -1.22
N GLN A 16 5.70 12.95 -2.39
CA GLN A 16 4.31 13.29 -2.64
C GLN A 16 3.40 12.05 -2.77
N TRP A 17 3.87 10.95 -3.36
CA TRP A 17 3.01 9.82 -3.72
C TRP A 17 3.28 8.56 -2.91
N ARG A 18 2.19 7.93 -2.44
CA ARG A 18 2.22 6.61 -1.79
C ARG A 18 1.25 5.65 -2.48
N ILE A 19 1.75 4.48 -2.84
CA ILE A 19 0.93 3.38 -3.33
C ILE A 19 0.66 2.42 -2.17
N CYS A 20 -0.61 2.14 -1.89
CA CYS A 20 -1.05 1.15 -0.92
C CYS A 20 -1.71 -0.01 -1.66
N PHE A 21 -1.35 -1.25 -1.37
CA PHE A 21 -1.92 -2.43 -2.02
C PHE A 21 -1.91 -3.64 -1.10
N VAL A 22 -2.71 -4.65 -1.40
CA VAL A 22 -2.68 -5.96 -0.74
C VAL A 22 -1.85 -6.91 -1.58
N ARG A 23 -0.92 -7.64 -0.95
CA ARG A 23 -0.19 -8.72 -1.63
C ARG A 23 -1.01 -10.01 -1.52
N THR A 24 -1.44 -10.54 -2.65
CA THR A 24 -2.05 -11.87 -2.77
C THR A 24 -1.14 -12.78 -3.58
N ASP A 25 -1.41 -14.10 -3.57
CA ASP A 25 -0.63 -15.07 -4.35
C ASP A 25 -0.78 -14.86 -5.87
N ALA A 26 -1.87 -14.21 -6.30
CA ALA A 26 -2.13 -13.86 -7.70
C ALA A 26 -1.48 -12.53 -8.13
N GLY A 27 -1.11 -11.66 -7.18
CA GLY A 27 -0.49 -10.37 -7.46
C GLY A 27 -0.89 -9.25 -6.49
N PRO A 28 -0.59 -7.99 -6.82
CA PRO A 28 -1.08 -6.84 -6.05
C PRO A 28 -2.56 -6.59 -6.34
N GLU A 29 -3.38 -6.63 -5.30
CA GLU A 29 -4.82 -6.33 -5.35
C GLU A 29 -5.14 -5.06 -4.56
N ASN A 30 -6.28 -4.42 -4.86
CA ASN A 30 -6.76 -3.21 -4.19
C ASN A 30 -5.68 -2.11 -4.13
N VAL A 31 -5.07 -1.83 -5.29
CA VAL A 31 -4.04 -0.78 -5.44
C VAL A 31 -4.69 0.59 -5.37
N ILE A 32 -4.28 1.39 -4.39
CA ILE A 32 -4.72 2.76 -4.17
C ILE A 32 -3.50 3.67 -4.26
N ILE A 33 -3.64 4.75 -5.04
CA ILE A 33 -2.63 5.81 -5.17
C ILE A 33 -3.17 7.01 -4.40
N GLU A 34 -2.56 7.30 -3.26
CA GLU A 34 -2.90 8.45 -2.44
C GLU A 34 -1.82 9.53 -2.62
N ASP A 35 -2.26 10.77 -2.86
CA ASP A 35 -1.41 11.97 -2.83
C ASP A 35 -1.29 12.44 -1.39
N TYR A 36 -0.07 12.45 -0.87
CA TYR A 36 0.25 12.98 0.45
C TYR A 36 0.76 14.40 0.28
N HIS A 37 -0.13 15.38 0.42
CA HIS A 37 0.20 16.79 0.65
C HIS A 37 -0.26 17.22 2.03
#